data_AF-A0A538UCL1-F1
#
_entry.id   AF-A0A538UCL1-F1
#
_cell.length_a   1.000
_cell.length_b   1.000
_cell.length_c   1.000
_cell.angle_alpha   90.00
_cell.angle_beta   90.00
_cell.angle_gamma   90.00
#
_symmetry.space_group_name_H-M   'P 1'
#
loop_
_entity.id
_entity.type
_entity.pdbx_description
1 polymer ?
#
loop_
_entity_poly.entity_id
_entity_poly.type
_entity_poly.pdbx_seq_one_letter_code
_entity_poly.pdbx_strand_id
1 'polypeptide(L)'
;MAKTRRKRHTYTSAQRTAILATARKESLTALQVQRKFGVTPVTYYSWRKKTGLTRRRGGEIVTSGGAGLDLDRQVRGEVRAKVRQILPSIVRTEVSGYLEALFGGRRGRPRKV
;
A
#
# COMPACT_ATOMS: atom_id res chain seq x y z
N MET A 1 -41.71 -13.71 32.13
CA MET A 1 -41.33 -12.30 31.86
C MET A 1 -40.94 -12.14 30.39
N ALA A 2 -41.71 -11.38 29.61
CA ALA A 2 -41.42 -11.17 28.20
C ALA A 2 -40.20 -10.22 28.05
N LYS A 3 -39.11 -10.70 27.45
CA LYS A 3 -37.92 -9.90 27.17
C LYS A 3 -38.24 -8.88 26.08
N THR A 4 -38.21 -7.59 26.40
CA THR A 4 -38.36 -6.51 25.40
C THR A 4 -37.31 -6.66 24.31
N ARG A 5 -37.77 -6.92 23.08
CA ARG A 5 -36.89 -7.07 21.91
C ARG A 5 -36.32 -5.70 21.53
N ARG A 6 -34.99 -5.56 21.57
CA ARG A 6 -34.30 -4.34 21.13
C ARG A 6 -34.57 -4.12 19.64
N LYS A 7 -34.84 -2.86 19.25
CA LYS A 7 -34.94 -2.47 17.84
C LYS A 7 -33.61 -2.79 17.16
N ARG A 8 -33.66 -3.51 16.03
CA ARG A 8 -32.46 -3.84 15.25
C ARG A 8 -32.11 -2.63 14.40
N HIS A 9 -30.92 -2.09 14.62
CA HIS A 9 -30.35 -1.11 13.71
C HIS A 9 -29.76 -1.83 12.50
N THR A 10 -30.25 -1.47 11.32
CA THR A 10 -29.70 -1.94 10.04
C THR A 10 -28.78 -0.88 9.50
N TYR A 11 -27.55 -1.26 9.22
CA TYR A 11 -26.57 -0.39 8.56
C TYR A 11 -26.45 -0.80 7.10
N THR A 12 -26.50 0.16 6.19
CA THR A 12 -26.29 -0.11 4.77
C THR A 12 -24.81 -0.44 4.51
N SER A 13 -24.53 -1.08 3.37
CA SER A 13 -23.17 -1.37 2.94
C SER A 13 -22.33 -0.09 2.82
N ALA A 14 -22.90 0.98 2.27
CA ALA A 14 -22.25 2.28 2.12
C ALA A 14 -21.96 2.97 3.46
N GLN A 15 -22.88 2.90 4.43
CA GLN A 15 -22.63 3.44 5.77
C GLN A 15 -21.50 2.69 6.47
N ARG A 16 -21.48 1.36 6.34
CA ARG A 16 -20.45 0.50 6.93
C ARG A 16 -19.07 0.79 6.36
N THR A 17 -18.94 0.99 5.04
CA THR A 17 -17.65 1.33 4.43
C THR A 17 -17.17 2.71 4.86
N ALA A 18 -18.07 3.70 4.92
CA ALA A 18 -17.75 5.05 5.39
C ALA A 18 -17.26 5.04 6.85
N ILE A 19 -17.94 4.32 7.75
CA ILE A 19 -17.54 4.21 9.17
C ILE A 19 -16.19 3.50 9.32
N LEU A 20 -15.92 2.46 8.52
CA LEU A 20 -14.62 1.78 8.55
C LEU A 20 -13.50 2.66 7.99
N ALA A 21 -13.77 3.44 6.95
CA ALA A 21 -12.79 4.36 6.36
C ALA A 21 -12.43 5.49 7.34
N THR A 22 -13.43 6.11 8.00
CA THR A 22 -13.21 7.14 9.01
C THR A 22 -12.48 6.58 10.23
N ALA A 23 -12.88 5.40 10.73
CA ALA A 23 -12.20 4.76 11.84
C ALA A 23 -10.73 4.44 11.54
N ARG A 24 -10.37 4.11 10.30
CA ARG A 24 -8.98 3.91 9.87
C ARG A 24 -8.22 5.23 9.78
N LYS A 25 -8.83 6.26 9.17
CA LYS A 25 -8.20 7.58 8.99
C LYS A 25 -7.85 8.24 10.32
N GLU A 26 -8.77 8.17 11.28
CA GLU A 26 -8.63 8.80 12.60
C GLU A 26 -8.05 7.86 13.67
N SER A 27 -7.65 6.64 13.30
CA SER A 27 -7.15 5.61 14.23
C SER A 27 -8.06 5.37 15.44
N LEU A 28 -9.38 5.37 15.21
CA LEU A 28 -10.37 5.25 16.28
C LEU A 28 -10.42 3.82 16.83
N THR A 29 -10.48 3.74 18.16
CA THR A 29 -10.80 2.50 18.89
C THR A 29 -12.28 2.15 18.76
N ALA A 30 -12.63 0.88 19.01
CA ALA A 30 -14.02 0.42 18.94
C ALA A 30 -14.96 1.20 19.88
N LEU A 31 -14.47 1.63 21.05
CA LEU A 31 -15.23 2.45 21.99
C LEU A 31 -15.47 3.87 21.45
N GLN A 32 -14.49 4.45 20.77
CA GLN A 32 -14.65 5.75 20.12
C GLN A 32 -15.61 5.66 18.92
N VAL A 33 -15.53 4.58 18.13
CA VAL A 33 -16.49 4.32 17.05
C VAL A 33 -17.91 4.17 17.59
N GLN A 34 -18.08 3.50 18.74
CA GLN A 34 -19.38 3.42 19.41
C GLN A 34 -19.90 4.80 19.82
N ARG A 35 -19.06 5.64 20.42
CA ARG A 35 -19.46 6.99 20.83
C ARG A 35 -19.81 7.89 19.63
N LYS A 36 -19.05 7.79 18.54
CA LYS A 36 -19.17 8.66 17.36
C LYS A 36 -20.27 8.22 16.39
N PHE A 37 -20.48 6.92 16.22
CA PHE A 37 -21.38 6.36 15.19
C PHE A 37 -22.49 5.47 15.76
N GLY A 38 -22.55 5.27 17.08
CA GLY A 38 -23.53 4.40 17.73
C GLY A 38 -23.38 2.92 17.42
N VAL A 39 -22.29 2.52 16.74
CA VAL A 39 -22.05 1.13 16.35
C VAL A 39 -21.52 0.36 17.54
N THR A 40 -22.15 -0.76 17.90
CA THR A 40 -21.64 -1.58 19.01
C THR A 40 -20.23 -2.12 18.68
N PRO A 41 -19.33 -2.25 19.67
CA PRO A 41 -17.98 -2.75 19.45
C PRO A 41 -17.98 -4.12 18.74
N VAL A 42 -18.89 -5.03 19.13
CA VAL A 42 -19.02 -6.35 18.52
C VAL A 42 -19.37 -6.25 17.03
N THR A 43 -20.33 -5.38 16.68
CA THR A 43 -20.68 -5.10 15.28
C THR A 43 -19.47 -4.56 14.51
N TYR A 44 -18.76 -3.58 15.08
CA TYR A 44 -17.56 -3.01 14.48
C TYR A 44 -16.46 -4.07 14.24
N TYR A 45 -16.17 -4.91 15.23
CA TYR A 45 -15.19 -6.00 15.08
C TYR A 45 -15.62 -7.00 14.00
N SER A 46 -16.90 -7.36 13.95
CA SER A 46 -17.43 -8.23 12.89
C SER A 46 -17.23 -7.61 11.49
N TRP A 47 -17.35 -6.29 11.40
CA TRP A 47 -17.18 -5.56 10.16
C TRP A 47 -15.73 -5.45 9.73
N ARG A 48 -14.85 -5.16 10.68
CA ARG A 48 -13.41 -5.09 10.50
C ARG A 48 -12.81 -6.46 10.14
N LYS A 49 -13.31 -7.54 10.77
CA LYS A 49 -12.91 -8.92 10.43
C LYS A 49 -13.26 -9.27 8.98
N LYS A 50 -14.47 -8.93 8.54
CA LYS A 50 -14.93 -9.18 7.15
C LYS A 50 -14.21 -8.32 6.11
N THR A 51 -13.61 -7.19 6.50
CA THR A 51 -12.83 -6.30 5.60
C THR A 51 -11.34 -6.59 5.61
N GLY A 52 -10.93 -7.80 6.01
CA GLY A 52 -9.60 -8.35 5.73
C GLY A 52 -8.57 -8.24 6.84
N LEU A 53 -8.94 -7.86 8.06
CA LEU A 53 -7.98 -7.76 9.17
C LEU A 53 -7.76 -9.07 9.94
N THR A 54 -7.63 -10.17 9.21
CA THR A 54 -7.09 -11.43 9.72
C THR A 54 -5.66 -11.60 9.23
N ARG A 55 -4.72 -10.91 9.88
CA ARG A 55 -3.34 -11.43 9.95
C ARG A 55 -3.40 -12.60 10.94
N ARG A 56 -3.71 -13.80 10.46
CA ARG A 56 -3.38 -15.02 11.21
C ARG A 56 -1.93 -15.32 10.92
N ARG A 57 -1.13 -15.36 11.98
CA ARG A 57 0.25 -15.84 11.97
C ARG A 57 0.18 -17.35 11.75
N GLY A 58 0.68 -17.83 10.61
CA GLY A 58 0.80 -19.25 10.26
C GLY A 58 -0.46 -19.83 9.61
N GLY A 59 -0.43 -19.98 8.29
CA GLY A 59 -1.51 -20.56 7.50
C GLY A 59 -1.88 -19.66 6.34
N GLU A 60 -1.35 -20.02 5.18
CA GLU A 60 -1.63 -19.51 3.84
C GLU A 60 -3.04 -18.95 3.64
N ILE A 61 -3.15 -17.69 3.17
CA ILE A 61 -4.41 -17.06 2.78
C ILE A 61 -4.23 -16.39 1.43
N VAL A 62 -4.96 -16.90 0.45
CA VAL A 62 -5.28 -16.22 -0.81
C VAL A 62 -6.07 -14.95 -0.48
N THR A 63 -5.41 -13.80 -0.62
CA THR A 63 -6.00 -12.47 -0.42
C THR A 63 -6.90 -12.10 -1.59
N SER A 64 -8.17 -11.84 -1.31
CA SER A 64 -9.07 -11.08 -2.20
C SER A 64 -9.48 -9.79 -1.48
N GLY A 65 -8.90 -8.66 -1.89
CA GLY A 65 -9.14 -7.35 -1.24
C GLY A 65 -8.43 -6.17 -1.90
N GLY A 66 -8.82 -5.86 -3.14
CA GLY A 66 -8.51 -4.69 -4.00
C GLY A 66 -7.54 -3.61 -3.50
N ALA A 67 -7.85 -2.87 -2.44
CA ALA A 67 -7.15 -1.62 -2.11
C ALA A 67 -5.63 -1.74 -1.84
N GLY A 68 -5.18 -2.85 -1.24
CA GLY A 68 -3.74 -3.05 -1.00
C GLY A 68 -2.98 -3.49 -2.26
N LEU A 69 -3.63 -4.34 -3.07
CA LEU A 69 -3.11 -4.77 -4.36
C LEU A 69 -3.06 -3.61 -5.36
N ASP A 70 -4.05 -2.70 -5.32
CA ASP A 70 -4.11 -1.54 -6.19
C ASP A 70 -3.04 -0.51 -5.83
N LEU A 71 -2.81 -0.26 -4.53
CA LEU A 71 -1.69 0.59 -4.09
C LEU A 71 -0.34 -0.03 -4.45
N ASP A 72 -0.14 -1.33 -4.19
CA ASP A 72 1.10 -2.03 -4.56
C ASP A 72 1.34 -2.01 -6.08
N ARG A 73 0.28 -2.18 -6.89
CA ARG A 73 0.35 -2.06 -8.35
C ARG A 73 0.68 -0.64 -8.80
N GLN A 74 0.07 0.36 -8.18
CA GLN A 74 0.31 1.77 -8.47
C GLN A 74 1.77 2.15 -8.15
N VAL A 75 2.24 1.82 -6.95
CA VAL A 75 3.63 2.07 -6.51
C VAL A 75 4.62 1.35 -7.42
N ARG A 76 4.39 0.07 -7.75
CA ARG A 76 5.26 -0.67 -8.69
C ARG A 76 5.24 -0.05 -10.08
N GLY A 77 4.10 0.44 -10.54
CA GLY A 77 3.97 1.12 -11.83
C GLY A 77 4.80 2.41 -11.89
N GLU A 78 4.69 3.23 -10.85
CA GLU A 78 5.41 4.49 -10.72
C GLU A 78 6.92 4.28 -10.60
N VAL A 79 7.35 3.34 -9.75
CA VAL A 79 8.77 2.95 -9.64
C VAL A 79 9.29 2.47 -11.00
N ARG A 80 8.55 1.61 -11.71
CA ARG A 80 8.96 1.12 -13.03
C ARG A 80 9.07 2.24 -14.06
N ALA A 81 8.18 3.22 -14.03
CA ALA A 81 8.24 4.39 -14.91
C ALA A 81 9.50 5.23 -14.62
N LYS A 82 9.82 5.46 -13.35
CA LYS A 82 11.01 6.22 -12.96
C LYS A 82 12.31 5.50 -13.32
N VAL A 83 12.35 4.20 -13.09
CA VAL A 83 13.48 3.34 -13.48
C VAL A 83 13.71 3.41 -14.99
N ARG A 84 12.65 3.33 -15.81
CA ARG A 84 12.76 3.47 -17.28
C ARG A 84 13.28 4.84 -17.72
N GLN A 85 12.98 5.90 -16.97
CA GLN A 85 13.46 7.24 -17.27
C GLN A 85 14.95 7.40 -16.96
N ILE A 86 15.43 6.82 -15.86
CA ILE A 86 16.80 7.03 -15.35
C ILE A 86 17.81 6.05 -15.96
N LEU A 87 17.42 4.78 -16.17
CA LEU A 87 18.34 3.74 -16.64
C LEU A 87 19.16 4.12 -17.90
N PRO A 88 18.57 4.73 -18.95
CA PRO A 88 19.33 5.02 -20.17
C PRO A 88 20.49 6.00 -19.96
N SER A 89 20.38 6.97 -19.07
CA SER A 89 21.48 7.92 -18.83
C SER A 89 22.62 7.26 -18.07
N ILE A 90 22.30 6.46 -17.04
CA ILE A 90 23.29 5.70 -16.27
C ILE A 90 24.06 4.76 -17.19
N VAL A 91 23.34 3.97 -18.01
CA VAL A 91 23.98 3.02 -18.93
C VAL A 91 24.92 3.75 -19.91
N ARG A 92 24.52 4.91 -20.45
CA ARG A 92 25.41 5.71 -21.32
C ARG A 92 26.66 6.17 -20.58
N THR A 93 26.53 6.68 -19.36
CA THR A 93 27.68 7.14 -18.57
C THR A 93 28.65 6.01 -18.27
N GLU A 94 28.15 4.86 -17.83
CA GLU A 94 28.99 3.68 -17.56
C GLU A 94 29.68 3.20 -18.84
N VAL A 95 28.94 3.04 -19.94
CA VAL A 95 29.49 2.59 -21.23
C VAL A 95 30.54 3.59 -21.75
N SER A 96 30.28 4.90 -21.69
CA SER A 96 31.26 5.91 -22.07
C SER A 96 32.52 5.85 -21.21
N GLY A 97 32.38 5.65 -19.90
CA GLY A 97 33.52 5.47 -18.99
C GLY A 97 34.33 4.21 -19.32
N TYR A 98 33.68 3.08 -19.59
CA TYR A 98 34.36 1.86 -20.04
C TYR A 98 35.08 2.07 -21.38
N LEU A 99 34.44 2.74 -22.34
CA LEU A 99 35.04 3.02 -23.64
C LEU A 99 36.25 3.97 -23.51
N GLU A 100 36.18 5.00 -22.68
CA GLU A 100 37.34 5.87 -22.43
C GLU A 100 38.47 5.13 -21.70
N ALA A 101 38.16 4.26 -20.74
CA ALA A 101 39.16 3.47 -20.06
C ALA A 101 39.85 2.46 -21.00
N LEU A 102 39.10 1.80 -21.88
CA LEU A 102 39.62 0.83 -22.86
C LEU A 102 40.36 1.49 -24.02
N PHE A 103 39.88 2.63 -24.52
CA PHE A 103 40.35 3.22 -25.78
C PHE A 103 41.03 4.59 -25.63
N GLY A 104 40.91 5.26 -24.48
CA GLY A 104 41.47 6.61 -24.22
C GLY A 104 42.97 6.64 -23.91
N GLY A 105 43.59 5.50 -23.58
CA GLY A 105 45.00 5.41 -23.16
C GLY A 105 46.05 5.56 -24.27
N ARG A 106 45.70 5.86 -25.53
CA ARG A 106 46.65 5.87 -26.67
C ARG A 106 46.76 7.20 -27.44
N ARG A 107 46.40 8.34 -26.85
CA ARG A 107 46.71 9.65 -27.45
C ARG A 107 47.93 10.29 -26.79
N GLY A 108 49.09 9.90 -27.33
CA GLY A 108 50.25 10.76 -27.56
C GLY A 108 50.83 11.49 -26.35
N ARG A 109 51.77 10.83 -25.66
CA ARG A 109 52.78 11.53 -24.84
C ARG A 109 53.63 12.40 -25.79
N PRO A 110 53.62 13.75 -25.70
CA PRO A 110 54.54 14.55 -26.49
C PRO A 110 55.97 14.25 -26.00
N ARG A 111 56.79 13.76 -26.93
CA ARG A 111 58.21 13.50 -26.71
C ARG A 111 58.87 14.88 -26.61
N LYS A 112 59.34 15.26 -25.41
CA LYS A 112 60.17 16.45 -25.21
C LYS A 112 61.40 16.33 -26.12
N VAL A 113 61.56 17.30 -27.01
CA VAL A 113 62.82 17.64 -27.70
C VAL A 113 63.47 18.76 -26.90
#